data_AF-A0A817QR30-F1
#
_entry.id   AF-A0A817QR30-F1
#
_cell.length_a   1.000
_cell.length_b   1.000
_cell.length_c   1.000
_cell.angle_alpha   90.00
_cell.angle_beta   90.00
_cell.angle_gamma   90.00
#
_symmetry.space_group_name_H-M   'P 1'
#
loop_
_entity.id
_entity.type
_entity.pdbx_description
1 polymer ?
#
loop_
_entity_poly.entity_id
_entity_poly.type
_entity_poly.pdbx_seq_one_letter_code
_entity_poly.pdbx_strand_id
1 'polypeptide(L)'
;MEAVAKAILAAREEIFITDWWLSPEVMLIRPCDDDSMRLDSLLGRRAEEGIRVYVMVFKDIVQVVGLNSWHTKLKLMSKSPTKKNIKVIRHPDHSVVPGTESSFLYSHHEKTVIIDQRIAFIGGIDLCWGRWDTDEHKLIDLGDENITELHIPNEIDDQVEEETPREEAAVATTEKMAENSLAKNVTIFYVNITRI
;
A
#
# COMPACT_ATOMS: atom_id res chain seq x y z
N MET A 1 0.18 -6.55 6.57
CA MET A 1 0.81 -6.52 5.23
C MET A 1 1.76 -7.71 4.94
N GLU A 2 1.94 -8.66 5.87
CA GLU A 2 2.89 -9.77 5.76
C GLU A 2 2.72 -10.65 4.49
N ALA A 3 1.48 -10.92 4.07
CA ALA A 3 1.20 -11.73 2.88
C ALA A 3 1.84 -11.17 1.61
N VAL A 4 1.80 -9.84 1.43
CA VAL A 4 2.43 -9.14 0.30
C VAL A 4 3.95 -9.29 0.35
N ALA A 5 4.57 -9.12 1.52
CA ALA A 5 6.01 -9.28 1.69
C ALA A 5 6.47 -10.71 1.34
N LYS A 6 5.76 -11.73 1.84
CA LYS A 6 6.04 -13.14 1.51
C LYS A 6 5.91 -13.42 0.01
N ALA A 7 4.89 -12.84 -0.64
CA ALA A 7 4.68 -13.02 -2.07
C ALA A 7 5.78 -12.33 -2.91
N ILE A 8 6.23 -11.13 -2.53
CA ILE A 8 7.39 -10.45 -3.14
C ILE A 8 8.65 -11.31 -3.05
N LEU A 9 8.93 -11.87 -1.86
CA LEU A 9 10.08 -12.75 -1.64
C LEU A 9 10.03 -14.02 -2.50
N ALA A 10 8.83 -14.52 -2.80
CA ALA A 10 8.62 -15.72 -3.61
C ALA A 10 8.60 -15.48 -5.13
N ALA A 11 8.57 -14.22 -5.59
CA ALA A 11 8.45 -13.86 -7.00
C ALA A 11 9.58 -14.43 -7.86
N ARG A 12 9.29 -14.95 -9.05
CA ARG A 12 10.28 -15.63 -9.92
C ARG A 12 10.54 -14.95 -11.25
N GLU A 13 9.61 -14.14 -11.73
CA GLU A 13 9.68 -13.50 -13.04
C GLU A 13 9.48 -12.00 -12.94
N GLU A 14 8.38 -11.57 -12.30
CA GLU A 14 8.00 -10.17 -12.28
C GLU A 14 7.03 -9.78 -11.17
N ILE A 15 7.08 -8.49 -10.83
CA ILE A 15 6.25 -7.83 -9.83
C ILE A 15 5.66 -6.59 -10.48
N PHE A 16 4.33 -6.46 -10.47
CA PHE A 16 3.63 -5.23 -10.85
C PHE A 16 3.00 -4.61 -9.61
N ILE A 17 3.16 -3.29 -9.44
CA ILE A 17 2.57 -2.54 -8.34
C ILE A 17 1.84 -1.32 -8.91
N THR A 18 0.61 -1.11 -8.46
CA THR A 18 -0.12 0.14 -8.65
C THR A 18 -0.50 0.69 -7.28
N ASP A 19 -0.35 1.99 -7.07
CA ASP A 19 -0.73 2.64 -5.81
C ASP A 19 -1.11 4.10 -6.06
N TRP A 20 -2.06 4.60 -5.25
CA TRP A 20 -2.35 6.03 -5.21
C TRP A 20 -1.24 6.77 -4.46
N TRP A 21 -0.76 6.19 -3.36
CA TRP A 21 0.41 6.69 -2.64
C TRP A 21 1.31 5.52 -2.22
N LEU A 22 2.59 5.57 -2.58
CA LEU A 22 3.55 4.53 -2.23
C LEU A 22 4.76 5.15 -1.52
N SER A 23 5.05 4.69 -0.30
CA SER A 23 6.24 5.07 0.46
C SER A 23 7.28 3.96 0.34
N PRO A 24 8.37 4.13 -0.41
CA PRO A 24 9.40 3.09 -0.58
C PRO A 24 9.95 2.57 0.75
N GLU A 25 10.01 3.45 1.75
CA GLU A 25 10.54 3.18 3.08
C GLU A 25 9.51 2.61 4.07
N VAL A 26 8.34 2.15 3.64
CA VAL A 26 7.39 1.47 4.54
C VAL A 26 7.89 0.07 4.92
N MET A 27 7.81 -0.27 6.21
CA MET A 27 8.08 -1.62 6.72
C MET A 27 6.83 -2.50 6.53
N LEU A 28 6.94 -3.60 5.79
CA LEU A 28 5.79 -4.48 5.49
C LEU A 28 5.50 -5.52 6.59
N ILE A 29 6.54 -5.89 7.36
CA ILE A 29 6.45 -6.82 8.50
C ILE A 29 7.03 -6.11 9.71
N ARG A 30 6.29 -6.11 10.82
CA ARG A 30 6.70 -5.52 12.11
C ARG A 30 6.36 -6.49 13.25
N PRO A 31 7.10 -6.48 14.36
CA PRO A 31 8.36 -5.76 14.55
C PRO A 31 9.48 -6.33 13.66
N CYS A 32 10.47 -5.50 13.32
CA CYS A 32 11.66 -5.91 12.59
C CYS A 32 12.81 -5.00 13.02
N ASP A 33 13.93 -5.61 13.41
CA ASP A 33 15.08 -4.90 14.00
C ASP A 33 15.95 -4.19 12.96
N ASP A 34 15.73 -4.47 11.67
CA ASP A 34 16.49 -3.89 10.57
C ASP A 34 15.59 -3.47 9.39
N ASP A 35 16.22 -2.92 8.35
CA ASP A 35 15.55 -2.47 7.13
C ASP A 35 15.23 -3.62 6.14
N SER A 36 15.41 -4.89 6.52
CA SER A 36 15.30 -6.02 5.58
C SER A 36 13.87 -6.24 5.08
N MET A 37 12.87 -5.93 5.92
CA MET A 37 11.44 -6.05 5.60
C MET A 37 10.82 -4.74 5.06
N ARG A 38 11.66 -3.75 4.76
CA ARG A 38 11.24 -2.52 4.09
C ARG A 38 10.96 -2.77 2.61
N LEU A 39 9.94 -2.12 2.05
CA LEU A 39 9.48 -2.34 0.68
C LEU A 39 10.61 -2.15 -0.35
N ASP A 40 11.33 -1.04 -0.27
CA ASP A 40 12.45 -0.74 -1.17
C ASP A 40 13.61 -1.74 -1.09
N SER A 41 13.90 -2.24 0.12
CA SER A 41 14.89 -3.30 0.36
C SER A 41 14.45 -4.63 -0.25
N LEU A 42 13.19 -5.02 -0.08
CA LEU A 42 12.63 -6.25 -0.66
C LEU A 42 12.68 -6.21 -2.19
N LEU A 43 12.15 -5.14 -2.80
CA LEU A 43 12.14 -4.97 -4.24
C LEU A 43 13.55 -4.87 -4.83
N GLY A 44 14.47 -4.17 -4.15
CA GLY A 44 15.88 -4.10 -4.53
C GLY A 44 16.53 -5.48 -4.61
N ARG A 45 16.40 -6.29 -3.55
CA ARG A 45 16.93 -7.66 -3.52
C ARG A 45 16.38 -8.53 -4.65
N ARG A 46 15.06 -8.53 -4.86
CA ARG A 46 14.45 -9.29 -5.97
C ARG A 46 14.95 -8.78 -7.33
N ALA A 47 15.06 -7.48 -7.51
CA ALA A 47 15.56 -6.89 -8.74
C ALA A 47 17.02 -7.27 -9.03
N GLU A 48 17.88 -7.31 -8.00
CA GLU A 48 19.26 -7.79 -8.08
C GLU A 48 19.33 -9.27 -8.45
N GLU A 49 18.36 -10.09 -8.08
CA GLU A 49 18.27 -11.49 -8.50
C GLU A 49 17.77 -11.67 -9.95
N GLY A 50 17.30 -10.61 -10.60
CA GLY A 50 16.83 -10.65 -11.99
C GLY A 50 15.31 -10.48 -12.16
N ILE A 51 14.57 -10.34 -11.06
CA ILE A 51 13.12 -10.15 -11.10
C ILE A 51 12.80 -8.76 -11.65
N ARG A 52 11.88 -8.67 -12.60
CA ARG A 52 11.47 -7.37 -13.17
C ARG A 52 10.39 -6.74 -12.30
N VAL A 53 10.61 -5.50 -11.89
CA VAL A 53 9.67 -4.76 -11.05
C VAL A 53 9.15 -3.56 -11.83
N TYR A 54 7.84 -3.49 -11.98
CA TYR A 54 7.15 -2.41 -12.67
C TYR A 54 6.18 -1.74 -11.71
N VAL A 55 6.32 -0.43 -11.56
CA VAL A 55 5.49 0.35 -10.64
C VAL A 55 4.81 1.48 -11.39
N MET A 56 3.50 1.62 -11.21
CA MET A 56 2.72 2.79 -11.61
C MET A 56 2.18 3.47 -10.35
N VAL A 57 2.54 4.74 -10.16
CA VAL A 57 1.99 5.54 -9.06
C VAL A 57 1.27 6.75 -9.59
N PHE A 58 0.25 7.20 -8.86
CA PHE A 58 -0.40 8.48 -9.16
C PHE A 58 0.63 9.61 -9.12
N LYS A 59 0.67 10.42 -10.18
CA LYS A 59 1.49 11.62 -10.23
C LYS A 59 0.78 12.71 -9.46
N ASP A 60 1.18 12.93 -8.21
CA ASP A 60 0.62 13.99 -7.38
C ASP A 60 0.95 15.39 -7.90
N ILE A 61 0.06 16.32 -7.60
CA ILE A 61 0.33 17.75 -7.67
C ILE A 61 0.84 18.13 -6.29
N VAL A 62 2.16 18.32 -6.18
CA VAL A 62 2.87 18.45 -4.90
C VAL A 62 2.26 19.54 -4.02
N GLN A 63 1.82 20.65 -4.61
CA GLN A 63 1.22 21.79 -3.91
C GLN A 63 -0.17 21.49 -3.33
N VAL A 64 -0.84 20.42 -3.76
CA VAL A 64 -2.21 20.09 -3.36
C VAL A 64 -2.24 18.90 -2.39
N VAL A 65 -1.54 17.81 -2.71
CA VAL A 65 -1.67 16.53 -1.97
C VAL A 65 -0.40 16.15 -1.20
N GLY A 66 0.79 16.53 -1.70
CA GLY A 66 2.05 16.27 -1.00
C GLY A 66 2.46 14.79 -0.89
N LEU A 67 2.03 13.91 -1.80
CA LEU A 67 2.37 12.47 -1.78
C LEU A 67 3.85 12.21 -2.12
N ASN A 68 4.49 13.15 -2.84
CA ASN A 68 5.88 13.08 -3.26
C ASN A 68 6.19 11.85 -4.13
N SER A 69 5.33 11.59 -5.13
CA SER A 69 5.51 10.49 -6.09
C SER A 69 6.85 10.56 -6.84
N TRP A 70 7.48 11.74 -6.90
CA TRP A 70 8.81 11.92 -7.47
C TRP A 70 9.91 11.25 -6.63
N HIS A 71 9.88 11.43 -5.30
CA HIS A 71 10.75 10.69 -4.37
C HIS A 71 10.57 9.19 -4.56
N THR A 72 9.32 8.72 -4.59
CA THR A 72 8.98 7.30 -4.81
C THR A 72 9.67 6.74 -6.06
N LYS A 73 9.54 7.44 -7.18
CA LYS A 73 10.18 7.05 -8.45
C LYS A 73 11.70 6.99 -8.34
N LEU A 74 12.34 8.03 -7.83
CA LEU A 74 13.80 8.10 -7.74
C LEU A 74 14.36 7.04 -6.80
N LYS A 75 13.75 6.90 -5.61
CA LYS A 75 14.18 5.97 -4.58
C LYS A 75 14.10 4.53 -5.07
N LEU A 76 12.97 4.10 -5.65
CA LEU A 76 12.83 2.74 -6.16
C LEU A 76 13.76 2.45 -7.34
N MET A 77 13.89 3.38 -8.30
CA MET A 77 14.81 3.18 -9.44
C MET A 77 16.27 3.12 -9.01
N SER A 78 16.64 3.77 -7.90
CA SER A 78 18.00 3.69 -7.33
C SER A 78 18.37 2.32 -6.75
N LYS A 79 17.38 1.46 -6.43
CA LYS A 79 17.60 0.15 -5.81
C LYS A 79 18.02 -0.95 -6.78
N SER A 80 18.07 -0.67 -8.08
CA SER A 80 18.55 -1.61 -9.10
C SER A 80 19.53 -0.94 -10.06
N PRO A 81 20.66 -0.40 -9.58
CA PRO A 81 21.56 0.41 -10.42
C PRO A 81 22.25 -0.42 -11.52
N THR A 82 22.59 -1.68 -11.23
CA THR A 82 23.35 -2.56 -12.13
C THR A 82 22.49 -3.19 -13.22
N LYS A 83 21.34 -3.75 -12.85
CA LYS A 83 20.45 -4.50 -13.75
C LYS A 83 19.31 -3.68 -14.36
N LYS A 84 19.03 -2.49 -13.83
CA LYS A 84 17.90 -1.62 -14.25
C LYS A 84 16.56 -2.36 -14.32
N ASN A 85 16.33 -3.29 -13.40
CA ASN A 85 15.15 -4.14 -13.34
C ASN A 85 13.94 -3.49 -12.68
N ILE A 86 14.11 -2.33 -12.04
CA ILE A 86 13.02 -1.55 -11.45
C ILE A 86 12.68 -0.39 -12.38
N LYS A 87 11.42 -0.33 -12.84
CA LYS A 87 10.89 0.74 -13.69
C LYS A 87 9.67 1.37 -13.04
N VAL A 88 9.68 2.70 -12.93
CA VAL A 88 8.58 3.45 -12.31
C VAL A 88 8.03 4.49 -13.27
N ILE A 89 6.72 4.41 -13.50
CA ILE A 89 5.95 5.43 -14.23
C ILE A 89 5.09 6.22 -13.25
N ARG A 90 4.83 7.48 -13.60
CA ARG A 90 3.92 8.36 -12.88
C ARG A 90 2.92 8.91 -13.87
N HIS A 91 1.64 8.88 -13.55
CA HIS A 91 0.56 9.34 -14.43
C HIS A 91 -0.63 9.83 -13.58
N PRO A 92 -1.48 10.76 -14.05
CA PRO A 92 -1.40 11.51 -15.31
C PRO A 92 -0.39 12.65 -15.29
N ASP A 93 0.02 13.09 -16.48
CA ASP A 93 0.58 14.43 -16.61
C ASP A 93 -0.57 15.44 -16.51
N HIS A 94 -0.37 16.44 -15.66
CA HIS A 94 -1.35 17.49 -15.43
C HIS A 94 -1.16 18.58 -16.49
N SER A 95 -2.03 18.58 -17.50
CA SER A 95 -2.10 19.69 -18.45
C SER A 95 -2.91 20.83 -17.84
N VAL A 96 -2.38 22.05 -17.92
CA VAL A 96 -3.06 23.28 -17.51
C VAL A 96 -3.78 23.97 -18.68
N VAL A 97 -3.92 23.30 -19.83
CA VAL A 97 -4.59 23.89 -21.00
C VAL A 97 -6.11 23.93 -20.78
N PRO A 98 -6.74 25.13 -20.81
CA PRO A 98 -8.18 25.25 -20.69
C PRO A 98 -8.91 24.50 -21.82
N GLY A 99 -9.91 23.69 -21.46
CA GLY A 99 -10.72 22.92 -22.43
C GLY A 99 -10.20 21.53 -22.79
N THR A 100 -9.07 21.09 -22.21
CA THR A 100 -8.65 19.69 -22.24
C THR A 100 -9.11 18.98 -20.97
N GLU A 101 -9.70 17.79 -21.11
CA GLU A 101 -10.25 16.96 -20.03
C GLU A 101 -9.35 16.96 -18.78
N SER A 102 -9.92 17.34 -17.64
CA SER A 102 -9.23 17.73 -16.42
C SER A 102 -8.64 16.54 -15.67
N SER A 103 -7.47 16.05 -16.12
CA SER A 103 -6.68 15.07 -15.34
C SER A 103 -6.31 15.57 -13.94
N PHE A 104 -6.43 16.89 -13.71
CA PHE A 104 -6.26 17.55 -12.43
C PHE A 104 -7.26 17.06 -11.35
N LEU A 105 -8.47 16.65 -11.74
CA LEU A 105 -9.54 16.29 -10.80
C LEU A 105 -9.61 14.79 -10.48
N TYR A 106 -8.87 13.95 -11.21
CA TYR A 106 -8.97 12.50 -11.10
C TYR A 106 -7.61 11.89 -10.70
N SER A 107 -7.65 10.66 -10.18
CA SER A 107 -6.45 9.94 -9.78
C SER A 107 -6.49 8.46 -10.17
N HIS A 108 -5.32 7.85 -10.30
CA HIS A 108 -5.17 6.39 -10.25
C HIS A 108 -5.30 5.99 -8.80
N HIS A 109 -6.42 5.35 -8.45
CA HIS A 109 -6.75 5.02 -7.06
C HIS A 109 -6.68 3.52 -6.77
N GLU A 110 -6.36 2.71 -7.77
CA GLU A 110 -6.23 1.27 -7.67
C GLU A 110 -4.96 0.88 -6.90
N LYS A 111 -5.12 0.08 -5.84
CA LYS A 111 -4.00 -0.50 -5.09
C LYS A 111 -3.88 -1.97 -5.43
N THR A 112 -2.81 -2.31 -6.15
CA THR A 112 -2.58 -3.70 -6.56
C THR A 112 -1.13 -4.11 -6.42
N VAL A 113 -0.91 -5.38 -6.06
CA VAL A 113 0.39 -6.04 -6.14
C VAL A 113 0.18 -7.36 -6.87
N ILE A 114 0.81 -7.52 -8.02
CA ILE A 114 0.69 -8.71 -8.86
C ILE A 114 2.05 -9.38 -8.98
N ILE A 115 2.11 -10.67 -8.64
CA ILE A 115 3.32 -11.49 -8.65
C ILE A 115 3.21 -12.54 -9.74
N ASP A 116 4.18 -12.56 -10.65
CA ASP A 116 4.34 -13.52 -11.75
C ASP A 116 3.09 -13.73 -12.62
N GLN A 117 2.20 -12.73 -12.67
CA GLN A 117 0.86 -12.82 -13.27
C GLN A 117 0.02 -14.02 -12.78
N ARG A 118 0.27 -14.50 -11.55
CA ARG A 118 -0.40 -15.66 -10.95
C ARG A 118 -1.01 -15.36 -9.61
N ILE A 119 -0.48 -14.39 -8.88
CA ILE A 119 -1.04 -13.95 -7.59
C ILE A 119 -1.31 -12.46 -7.70
N ALA A 120 -2.51 -12.02 -7.36
CA ALA A 120 -2.85 -10.60 -7.31
C ALA A 120 -3.45 -10.25 -5.94
N PHE A 121 -2.94 -9.19 -5.32
CA PHE A 121 -3.55 -8.53 -4.17
C PHE A 121 -4.27 -7.29 -4.68
N ILE A 122 -5.54 -7.13 -4.34
CA ILE A 122 -6.38 -5.99 -4.75
C ILE A 122 -7.17 -5.52 -3.53
N GLY A 123 -7.19 -4.22 -3.26
CA GLY A 123 -7.96 -3.71 -2.12
C GLY A 123 -7.83 -2.19 -1.92
N GLY A 124 -8.12 -1.75 -0.70
CA GLY A 124 -8.09 -0.33 -0.31
C GLY A 124 -6.81 0.13 0.39
N ILE A 125 -5.86 -0.77 0.66
CA ILE A 125 -4.67 -0.48 1.44
C ILE A 125 -3.48 -0.20 0.51
N ASP A 126 -3.04 1.05 0.48
CA ASP A 126 -1.82 1.45 -0.22
C ASP A 126 -0.55 0.95 0.51
N LEU A 127 0.55 0.74 -0.22
CA LEU A 127 1.87 0.44 0.37
C LEU A 127 2.61 1.70 0.82
N CYS A 128 2.08 2.40 1.82
CA CYS A 128 2.67 3.62 2.35
C CYS A 128 2.47 3.80 3.85
N TRP A 129 3.03 4.88 4.39
CA TRP A 129 2.91 5.20 5.81
C TRP A 129 1.46 5.37 6.27
N GLY A 130 1.22 5.07 7.55
CA GLY A 130 -0.10 5.18 8.20
C GLY A 130 -1.09 4.07 7.87
N ARG A 131 -0.76 3.11 6.99
CA ARG A 131 -1.67 2.00 6.62
C ARG A 131 -1.44 0.72 7.41
N TRP A 132 -0.27 0.57 8.01
CA TRP A 132 0.02 -0.59 8.84
C TRP A 132 -0.63 -0.38 10.21
N ASP A 133 -1.43 -1.36 10.63
CA ASP A 133 -2.08 -1.41 11.93
C ASP A 133 -2.41 -2.88 12.25
N THR A 134 -2.85 -3.10 13.49
CA THR A 134 -3.39 -4.36 14.02
C THR A 134 -4.83 -4.14 14.48
N ASP A 135 -5.55 -5.21 14.78
CA ASP A 135 -6.91 -5.17 15.36
C ASP A 135 -6.99 -4.51 16.74
N GLU A 136 -5.84 -4.36 17.40
CA GLU A 136 -5.73 -3.60 18.63
C GLU A 136 -5.87 -2.08 18.43
N HIS A 137 -5.70 -1.56 17.20
CA HIS A 137 -5.79 -0.13 16.85
C HIS A 137 -5.14 0.81 17.88
N LYS A 138 -3.89 0.50 18.26
CA LYS A 138 -3.21 1.21 19.34
C LYS A 138 -3.05 2.69 19.02
N LEU A 139 -3.48 3.54 19.94
CA LEU A 139 -3.28 4.99 19.86
C LEU A 139 -1.83 5.41 20.14
N ILE A 140 -1.06 4.55 20.81
CA ILE A 140 0.29 4.83 21.30
C ILE A 140 1.24 3.71 20.87
N ASP A 141 2.43 4.09 20.40
CA ASP A 141 3.52 3.19 20.02
C ASP A 141 4.77 3.55 20.82
N LEU A 142 4.72 3.28 22.12
CA LEU A 142 5.77 3.64 23.10
C LEU A 142 6.80 2.50 23.31
N GLY A 143 6.67 1.39 22.57
CA GLY A 143 7.44 0.18 22.82
C GLY A 143 7.15 -0.46 24.18
N ASP A 144 8.06 -1.32 24.67
CA ASP A 144 7.99 -1.95 26.00
C ASP A 144 8.40 -0.98 27.14
N GLU A 145 8.45 0.33 26.87
CA GLU A 145 8.69 1.31 27.93
C GLU A 145 7.46 1.36 28.84
N ASN A 146 7.63 0.89 30.09
CA ASN A 146 6.61 0.96 31.14
C ASN A 146 6.28 2.43 31.46
N ILE A 147 5.39 3.04 30.69
CA ILE A 147 4.85 4.36 31.01
C ILE A 147 3.67 4.15 31.94
N THR A 148 3.93 4.09 33.25
CA THR A 148 2.90 3.86 34.26
C THR A 148 1.93 5.03 34.45
N GLU A 149 2.17 6.21 33.88
CA GLU A 149 1.25 7.34 33.99
C GLU A 149 1.30 8.22 32.72
N LEU A 150 0.40 7.97 31.77
CA LEU A 150 0.00 8.99 30.82
C LEU A 150 -0.97 9.93 31.54
N HIS A 151 -0.47 11.07 32.03
CA HIS A 151 -1.31 12.12 32.59
C HIS A 151 -2.06 12.81 31.44
N ILE A 152 -3.29 12.36 31.18
CA ILE A 152 -4.23 13.07 30.29
C ILE A 152 -4.74 14.29 31.08
N PRO A 153 -4.45 15.53 30.65
CA PRO A 153 -5.07 16.70 31.26
C PRO A 153 -6.59 16.62 31.09
N ASN A 154 -7.33 16.83 32.18
CA ASN A 154 -8.79 16.70 32.22
C ASN A 154 -9.49 17.30 31.00
N GLU A 155 -10.46 16.53 30.49
CA GLU A 155 -11.31 16.74 29.33
C GLU A 155 -11.80 18.19 29.18
N ILE A 156 -11.79 18.68 27.94
CA ILE A 156 -12.64 19.81 27.53
C ILE A 156 -14.03 19.20 27.33
N ASP A 157 -15.02 19.77 28.02
CA ASP A 157 -16.43 19.37 28.03
C ASP A 157 -17.05 19.51 26.63
N ASP A 158 -17.00 18.44 25.83
CA ASP A 158 -17.66 18.39 24.52
C ASP A 158 -19.12 17.96 24.71
N GLN A 159 -20.04 18.88 24.38
CA GLN A 159 -21.47 18.62 24.40
C GLN A 159 -21.84 17.60 23.30
N VAL A 160 -22.48 16.51 23.74
CA VAL A 160 -22.94 15.41 22.89
C VAL A 160 -24.12 15.86 22.03
N GLU A 161 -23.96 15.86 20.70
CA GLU A 161 -25.07 15.75 19.76
C GLU A 161 -25.34 14.28 19.42
N GLU A 162 -26.62 13.93 19.38
CA GLU A 162 -27.19 12.58 19.35
C GLU A 162 -27.01 11.90 17.97
N GLU A 163 -26.35 10.73 17.91
CA GLU A 163 -26.26 9.92 16.69
C GLU A 163 -27.51 9.02 16.49
N THR A 164 -27.88 8.83 15.22
CA THR A 164 -29.01 8.00 14.78
C THR A 164 -28.66 6.50 14.70
N PRO A 165 -29.64 5.57 14.75
CA PRO A 165 -29.36 4.15 14.98
C PRO A 165 -28.69 3.46 13.78
N ARG A 166 -27.65 2.67 14.06
CA ARG A 166 -26.99 1.79 13.09
C ARG A 166 -27.87 0.57 12.77
N GLU A 167 -28.05 0.30 11.48
CA GLU A 167 -28.64 -0.94 10.96
C GLU A 167 -27.65 -2.10 11.10
N GLU A 168 -28.11 -3.22 11.67
CA GLU A 168 -27.33 -4.47 11.75
C GLU A 168 -27.16 -5.08 10.35
N ALA A 169 -25.91 -5.30 9.94
CA ALA A 169 -25.60 -6.04 8.71
C ALA A 169 -25.05 -7.43 9.02
N ALA A 170 -25.54 -8.38 8.22
CA ALA A 170 -25.50 -9.81 8.42
C ALA A 170 -24.09 -10.45 8.44
N VAL A 171 -24.06 -11.61 9.10
CA VAL A 171 -22.95 -12.56 9.18
C VAL A 171 -22.59 -13.07 7.79
N ALA A 172 -21.30 -13.05 7.41
CA ALA A 172 -20.83 -13.72 6.20
C ALA A 172 -19.49 -14.47 6.38
N THR A 173 -19.50 -15.65 5.79
CA THR A 173 -18.51 -16.73 5.75
C THR A 173 -17.50 -16.56 4.62
N THR A 174 -16.35 -17.23 4.74
CA THR A 174 -15.32 -17.32 3.70
C THR A 174 -15.76 -18.28 2.60
N GLU A 175 -15.85 -17.81 1.35
CA GLU A 175 -16.04 -18.68 0.19
C GLU A 175 -14.88 -18.55 -0.80
N LYS A 176 -14.46 -19.71 -1.31
CA LYS A 176 -13.47 -19.88 -2.37
C LYS A 176 -14.19 -20.49 -3.58
N MET A 177 -14.45 -19.71 -4.62
CA MET A 177 -15.00 -20.15 -5.92
C MET A 177 -14.50 -19.13 -6.97
N ALA A 178 -14.15 -19.43 -8.24
CA ALA A 178 -14.24 -20.62 -9.08
C ALA A 178 -13.03 -20.64 -10.05
N GLU A 179 -12.57 -21.83 -10.43
CA GLU A 179 -11.61 -22.02 -11.53
C GLU A 179 -12.32 -21.83 -12.88
N ASN A 180 -11.78 -20.96 -13.74
CA ASN A 180 -12.20 -20.86 -15.14
C ASN A 180 -11.02 -21.27 -16.04
N SER A 181 -11.17 -22.40 -16.73
CA SER A 181 -10.07 -23.26 -17.20
C SER A 181 -9.39 -22.83 -18.52
N LEU A 182 -9.23 -21.53 -18.77
CA LEU A 182 -8.54 -21.03 -19.97
C LEU A 182 -7.51 -19.92 -19.72
N ALA A 183 -7.36 -19.45 -18.49
CA ALA A 183 -6.25 -18.59 -18.07
C ALA A 183 -5.28 -19.41 -17.20
N LYS A 184 -3.98 -19.11 -17.24
CA LYS A 184 -3.04 -19.61 -16.21
C LYS A 184 -3.70 -19.38 -14.84
N ASN A 185 -3.73 -20.38 -13.95
CA ASN A 185 -4.42 -20.28 -12.66
C ASN A 185 -3.98 -19.02 -11.90
N VAL A 186 -4.75 -17.94 -11.99
CA VAL A 186 -4.52 -16.69 -11.26
C VAL A 186 -5.32 -16.76 -9.96
N THR A 187 -4.62 -16.63 -8.84
CA THR A 187 -5.23 -16.52 -7.51
C THR A 187 -5.32 -15.04 -7.13
N ILE A 188 -6.54 -14.56 -6.85
CA ILE A 188 -6.78 -13.18 -6.43
C ILE A 188 -7.10 -13.16 -4.94
N PHE A 189 -6.41 -12.30 -4.20
CA PHE A 189 -6.65 -12.00 -2.80
C PHE A 189 -7.22 -10.59 -2.67
N TYR A 190 -8.41 -10.49 -2.07
CA TYR A 190 -9.01 -9.21 -1.74
C TYR A 190 -8.57 -8.79 -0.34
N VAL A 191 -8.01 -7.58 -0.22
CA VAL A 191 -7.65 -6.98 1.08
C VAL A 191 -8.82 -6.09 1.51
N ASN A 192 -9.66 -6.61 2.40
CA ASN A 192 -10.84 -5.90 2.91
C ASN A 192 -10.45 -4.99 4.09
N ILE A 193 -11.00 -3.78 4.12
CA ILE A 193 -10.68 -2.72 5.10
C ILE A 193 -11.51 -2.88 6.38
N THR A 194 -12.58 -3.69 6.36
CA THR A 194 -13.52 -3.84 7.50
C THR A 194 -13.10 -4.84 8.58
N ARG A 195 -11.89 -5.40 8.47
CA ARG A 195 -11.25 -6.26 9.50
C ARG A 195 -9.76 -5.93 9.60
N ILE A 196 -9.48 -4.65 9.75
CA ILE A 196 -8.29 -4.25 10.52
C ILE A 196 -8.75 -4.29 11.95
#